data_AF-A0A2H0UIM6-F1
#
_entry.id   AF-A0A2H0UIM6-F1
#
_cell.length_a   1.000
_cell.length_b   1.000
_cell.length_c   1.000
_cell.angle_alpha   90.00
_cell.angle_beta   90.00
_cell.angle_gamma   90.00
#
_symmetry.space_group_name_H-M   'P 1'
#
loop_
_entity.id
_entity.type
_entity.pdbx_description
1 polymer ?
#
loop_
_entity_poly.entity_id
_entity_poly.type
_entity_poly.pdbx_seq_one_letter_code
_entity_poly.pdbx_strand_id
1 'polypeptide(L)' 'VAELAGSPGAARAVGNIMKDNFDESIPCHRVVRSDGGMGGYNRGGSSEKINKLKKEGAIR' A
#
# COMPACT_ATOMS: atom_id res chain seq x y z
N VAL A 1 2.10 9.86 1.04
CA VAL A 1 1.49 9.32 2.27
C VAL A 1 2.13 9.91 3.52
N ALA A 2 3.42 9.69 3.78
CA ALA A 2 4.08 10.19 5.00
C ALA A 2 3.97 11.72 5.16
N GLU A 3 4.14 12.47 4.07
CA GLU A 3 3.93 13.92 4.03
C GLU A 3 2.49 14.33 4.40
N LEU A 4 1.49 13.68 3.81
CA LEU A 4 0.07 13.91 4.14
C LEU A 4 -0.26 13.54 5.60
N ALA A 5 0.50 12.62 6.20
CA ALA A 5 0.39 12.24 7.60
C ALA A 5 1.17 13.20 8.54
N GLY A 6 1.73 14.30 8.03
CA GLY A 6 2.48 15.27 8.83
C GLY A 6 3.89 14.80 9.25
N SER A 7 4.39 13.71 8.65
CA SER A 7 5.73 13.16 8.93
C SER A 7 6.54 12.97 7.64
N PRO A 8 7.00 14.06 6.99
CA PRO A 8 7.86 13.97 5.81
C PRO A 8 9.09 13.08 6.07
N GLY A 9 9.45 12.24 5.10
CA GLY A 9 10.57 11.29 5.22
C GLY A 9 10.24 9.95 5.90
N ALA A 10 9.09 9.79 6.56
CA ALA A 10 8.72 8.58 7.30
C ALA A 10 8.16 7.43 6.41
N ALA A 11 8.60 7.31 5.15
CA ALA A 11 8.05 6.33 4.20
C ALA A 11 8.23 4.86 4.66
N ARG A 12 9.36 4.54 5.32
CA ARG A 12 9.58 3.20 5.89
C ARG A 12 8.62 2.90 7.04
N ALA A 13 8.36 3.88 7.91
CA ALA A 13 7.41 3.73 9.00
C ALA A 13 6.00 3.48 8.47
N VAL A 14 5.57 4.23 7.46
CA VAL A 14 4.30 3.99 6.75
C VAL A 14 4.25 2.55 6.22
N GLY A 15 5.30 2.06 5.56
CA GLY A 15 5.36 0.69 5.05
C GLY A 15 5.19 -0.37 6.14
N ASN A 16 5.83 -0.19 7.29
CA ASN A 16 5.68 -1.08 8.45
C ASN A 16 4.23 -1.06 8.98
N ILE A 17 3.62 0.13 9.13
CA ILE A 17 2.22 0.24 9.57
C ILE A 17 1.27 -0.46 8.56
N MET A 18 1.50 -0.29 7.26
CA MET A 18 0.68 -0.96 6.23
C MET A 18 0.84 -2.49 6.25
N LYS A 19 2.00 -3.02 6.63
CA LYS A 19 2.25 -4.46 6.77
C LYS A 19 1.40 -5.08 7.89
N ASP A 20 1.17 -4.35 8.97
CA ASP A 20 0.45 -4.87 10.14
C ASP A 20 -1.05 -4.52 10.12
N ASN A 21 -1.50 -3.76 9.12
CA ASN A 21 -2.89 -3.36 9.00
C ASN A 21 -3.78 -4.46 8.38
N PHE A 22 -4.60 -5.12 9.20
CA PHE A 22 -5.58 -6.12 8.78
C PHE A 22 -7.03 -5.60 8.76
N ASP A 23 -7.28 -4.32 9.02
CA ASP A 23 -8.61 -3.70 8.90
C ASP A 23 -9.04 -3.61 7.43
N GLU A 24 -10.16 -4.25 7.07
CA GLU A 24 -10.66 -4.31 5.70
C GLU A 24 -11.24 -2.97 5.20
N SER A 25 -11.65 -2.09 6.12
CA SER A 25 -12.16 -0.76 5.78
C SER A 25 -11.06 0.18 5.28
N ILE A 26 -9.80 -0.12 5.63
CA ILE A 26 -8.64 0.69 5.26
C ILE A 26 -8.02 0.15 3.96
N PRO A 27 -7.95 0.95 2.89
CA PRO A 27 -7.45 0.52 1.58
C PRO A 27 -5.90 0.52 1.51
N CYS A 28 -5.23 -0.23 2.39
CA CYS A 28 -3.76 -0.28 2.47
C CYS A 28 -3.10 -0.79 1.18
N HIS A 29 -3.81 -1.56 0.36
CA HIS A 29 -3.36 -1.99 -0.96
C HIS A 29 -3.19 -0.85 -1.98
N ARG A 30 -3.74 0.35 -1.72
CA ARG A 30 -3.56 1.54 -2.58
C ARG A 30 -2.25 2.28 -2.35
N VAL A 31 -1.50 1.97 -1.29
CA VAL A 31 -0.21 2.60 -1.03
C VAL A 31 0.89 1.85 -1.79
N VAL A 32 1.47 2.47 -2.82
CA VAL A 32 2.54 1.89 -3.66
C VAL A 32 3.86 2.66 -3.52
N ARG A 33 4.96 2.06 -3.96
CA ARG A 33 6.28 2.71 -3.93
C ARG A 33 6.36 3.77 -5.05
N SER A 34 7.15 4.82 -4.81
CA SER A 34 7.37 5.89 -5.80
C SER A 34 8.15 5.45 -7.04
N ASP A 35 8.88 4.32 -6.95
CA ASP A 35 9.64 3.74 -8.06
C ASP A 35 8.80 2.83 -8.98
N GLY A 36 7.47 2.83 -8.81
CA GLY A 36 6.55 1.97 -9.56
C GLY A 36 6.44 0.54 -9.02
N GLY A 37 7.24 0.16 -8.02
CA GLY A 37 7.12 -1.12 -7.35
C GLY A 37 5.86 -1.23 -6.49
N MET A 38 5.17 -2.37 -6.54
CA MET A 38 3.96 -2.58 -5.74
C MET A 38 4.24 -2.68 -4.24
N GLY A 39 5.44 -3.09 -3.85
CA GLY A 39 5.79 -3.39 -2.46
C GLY A 39 5.02 -4.60 -1.91
N GLY A 40 5.16 -4.85 -0.61
CA GLY A 40 4.49 -5.98 0.05
C GLY A 40 3.00 -5.73 0.33
N TYR A 41 2.30 -6.82 0.64
CA TYR A 41 0.93 -6.82 1.09
C TYR A 41 0.67 -8.03 2.00
N ASN A 42 0.02 -7.81 3.13
CA ASN A 42 -0.16 -8.81 4.18
C ASN A 42 -1.30 -9.80 3.92
N ARG A 43 -2.13 -9.57 2.89
CA ARG A 43 -3.24 -10.45 2.47
C ARG A 43 -2.95 -11.10 1.11
N GLY A 44 -1.87 -11.89 1.03
CA GLY A 44 -1.50 -12.64 -0.18
C GLY A 44 -0.43 -11.98 -1.06
N GLY A 45 0.32 -11.01 -0.53
CA GLY A 45 1.49 -10.45 -1.20
C GLY A 45 1.15 -9.55 -2.40
N SER A 46 2.19 -9.21 -3.16
CA SER A 46 2.11 -8.23 -4.24
C SER A 46 1.11 -8.64 -5.33
N SER A 47 0.93 -9.93 -5.60
CA SER A 47 -0.02 -10.44 -6.60
C SER A 47 -1.46 -10.09 -6.23
N GLU A 48 -1.86 -10.31 -4.97
CA GLU A 48 -3.22 -9.96 -4.52
C GLU A 48 -3.46 -8.45 -4.49
N LYS A 49 -2.42 -7.68 -4.15
CA LYS A 49 -2.46 -6.21 -4.24
C LYS A 49 -2.69 -5.75 -5.68
N ILE A 50 -1.98 -6.32 -6.65
CA ILE A 50 -2.17 -6.05 -8.08
C ILE A 50 -3.59 -6.44 -8.52
N ASN A 51 -4.08 -7.61 -8.13
CA ASN A 51 -5.43 -8.07 -8.47
C ASN A 51 -6.51 -7.10 -7.97
N LYS A 52 -6.39 -6.62 -6.73
CA LYS A 52 -7.30 -5.60 -6.18
C LYS A 52 -7.23 -4.29 -6.96
N LEU A 53 -6.02 -3.78 -7.22
CA LEU A 53 -5.84 -2.54 -7.98
C LEU A 53 -6.38 -2.65 -9.42
N LYS A 54 -6.22 -3.81 -10.07
CA LYS A 54 -6.81 -4.08 -11.40
C LYS A 54 -8.34 -4.10 -11.36
N LYS A 55 -8.94 -4.77 -10.38
CA LYS A 55 -10.40 -4.81 -10.18
C LYS A 55 -10.97 -3.41 -9.94
N GLU A 56 -10.20 -2.54 -9.29
CA GLU A 56 -10.57 -1.12 -9.07
C GLU A 56 -10.33 -0.23 -10.29
N GLY A 57 -9.70 -0.74 -11.36
CA GLY A 57 -9.34 0.05 -12.54
C GLY A 57 -8.18 1.03 -12.32
N ALA A 58 -7.46 0.91 -11.21
CA ALA A 58 -6.34 1.80 -10.87
C ALA A 58 -5.09 1.53 -11.73
N ILE A 59 -4.93 0.30 -12.20
CA ILE A 59 -3.82 -0.14 -13.07
C ILE A 59 -4.36 -1.11 -14.14
N ARG A 60 -3.72 -1.14 -15.31
CA ARG A 60 -4.07 -2.02 -16.45
C ARG A 60 -3.10 -3.19 -16.54
#